data_AF-A0A822FKY3-F1
#
_entry.id   AF-A0A822FKY3-F1
#
_cell.length_a   1.000
_cell.length_b   1.000
_cell.length_c   1.000
_cell.angle_alpha   90.00
_cell.angle_beta   90.00
_cell.angle_gamma   90.00
#
_symmetry.space_group_name_H-M   'P 1'
#
loop_
_entity.id
_entity.type
_entity.pdbx_description
1 polymer ?
#
loop_
_entity_poly.entity_id
_entity_poly.type
_entity_poly.pdbx_seq_one_letter_code
_entity_poly.pdbx_strand_id
1 'polypeptide(L)'
;CVVKCQQFVEKHCLAYCLMALSSRCGLLRAVVYNCLARFEQHLISQRFYCKEQILTMLTLLKHSIKKTNLKLAPIVALFLSKLVDLFTHPESKLYRTITRFLLKQSYIDLVHIPLFSELFHSSTIEYKYERGWILNLLKYGIKDSIDYTLCTKAYVFKTLMTFYDCSLCDDSTKLEILNIFYSRSKLQDVLMSLLFDYGFLWLQVIAKNWLRKI
;
A
#
# COMPACT_ATOMS: atom_id res chain seq x y z
N CYS A 1 -7.12 7.62 31.11
CA CYS A 1 -8.28 7.07 30.37
C CYS A 1 -7.85 5.76 29.71
N VAL A 2 -8.58 4.66 29.89
CA VAL A 2 -8.26 3.38 29.22
C VAL A 2 -9.01 3.35 27.88
N VAL A 3 -8.28 3.26 26.77
CA VAL A 3 -8.88 3.16 25.42
C VAL A 3 -9.34 1.73 25.18
N LYS A 4 -10.60 1.51 24.77
CA LYS A 4 -11.08 0.20 24.30
C LYS A 4 -10.48 -0.09 22.92
N CYS A 5 -9.41 -0.88 22.85
CA CYS A 5 -8.62 -1.06 21.64
C CYS A 5 -9.40 -1.75 20.52
N GLN A 6 -10.24 -2.73 20.85
CA GLN A 6 -11.10 -3.39 19.86
C GLN A 6 -12.02 -2.38 19.16
N GLN A 7 -12.74 -1.54 19.92
CA GLN A 7 -13.63 -0.53 19.35
C GLN A 7 -12.87 0.53 18.53
N PHE A 8 -11.64 0.86 18.93
CA PHE A 8 -10.78 1.79 18.20
C PHE A 8 -10.38 1.22 16.83
N VAL A 9 -10.16 -0.09 16.75
CA VAL A 9 -9.88 -0.81 15.50
C VAL A 9 -11.13 -0.93 14.64
N GLU A 10 -12.25 -1.39 15.22
CA GLU A 10 -13.54 -1.56 14.51
C GLU A 10 -14.07 -0.25 13.92
N LYS A 11 -13.79 0.89 14.56
CA LYS A 11 -14.14 2.22 14.05
C LYS A 11 -13.10 2.81 13.10
N HIS A 12 -12.18 2.00 12.56
CA HIS A 12 -11.09 2.41 11.65
C HIS A 12 -10.17 3.52 12.19
N CYS A 13 -10.16 3.78 13.50
CA CYS A 13 -9.35 4.87 14.06
C CYS A 13 -7.85 4.54 13.95
N LEU A 14 -7.47 3.27 14.16
CA LEU A 14 -6.08 2.82 13.97
C LEU A 14 -5.62 2.96 12.52
N ALA A 15 -6.47 2.54 11.57
CA ALA A 15 -6.22 2.67 10.14
C ALA A 15 -5.99 4.15 9.74
N TYR A 16 -6.84 5.05 10.26
CA TYR A 16 -6.70 6.49 10.04
C TYR A 16 -5.41 7.06 10.65
N CYS A 17 -5.03 6.64 11.86
CA CYS A 17 -3.75 7.01 12.46
C CYS A 17 -2.58 6.57 11.57
N LEU A 18 -2.56 5.33 11.10
CA LEU A 18 -1.49 4.84 10.22
C LEU A 18 -1.41 5.65 8.92
N MET A 19 -2.55 5.97 8.31
CA MET A 19 -2.59 6.82 7.11
C MET A 19 -2.07 8.24 7.40
N ALA A 20 -2.42 8.82 8.55
CA ALA A 20 -2.03 10.17 8.96
C ALA A 20 -0.50 10.34 9.16
N LEU A 21 0.26 9.25 9.32
CA LEU A 21 1.73 9.29 9.31
C LEU A 21 2.32 9.76 7.97
N SER A 22 1.55 9.71 6.88
CA SER A 22 1.94 10.26 5.58
C SER A 22 1.65 11.76 5.42
N SER A 23 1.02 12.39 6.41
CA SER A 23 0.65 13.81 6.34
C SER A 23 1.86 14.72 6.16
N ARG A 24 1.71 15.81 5.40
CA ARG A 24 2.75 16.85 5.27
C ARG A 24 2.93 17.66 6.56
N CYS A 25 1.86 17.78 7.37
CA CYS A 25 1.89 18.50 8.64
C CYS A 25 2.69 17.72 9.70
N GLY A 26 3.84 18.26 10.13
CA GLY A 26 4.70 17.62 11.13
C GLY A 26 4.05 17.50 12.51
N LEU A 27 3.21 18.46 12.91
CA LEU A 27 2.49 18.41 14.18
C LEU A 27 1.48 17.26 14.21
N LEU A 28 0.72 17.08 13.12
CA LEU A 28 -0.23 15.97 13.01
C LEU A 28 0.49 14.63 13.12
N ARG A 29 1.62 14.46 12.41
CA ARG A 29 2.42 13.24 12.52
C ARG A 29 2.92 12.99 13.95
N ALA A 30 3.38 14.01 14.65
CA ALA A 30 3.85 13.88 16.03
C ALA A 30 2.73 13.45 17.00
N VAL A 31 1.54 14.05 16.86
CA VAL A 31 0.34 13.65 17.63
C VAL A 31 -0.03 12.20 17.34
N VAL A 32 0.00 11.80 16.07
CA VAL A 32 -0.33 10.43 15.64
C VAL A 32 0.70 9.44 16.17
N TYR A 33 2.00 9.73 16.11
CA TYR A 33 3.03 8.87 16.71
C TYR A 33 2.81 8.67 18.21
N ASN A 34 2.48 9.74 18.95
CA ASN A 34 2.13 9.64 20.36
C ASN A 34 0.84 8.82 20.59
N CYS A 35 -0.16 8.98 19.72
CA CYS A 35 -1.39 8.19 19.76
C CYS A 35 -1.11 6.70 19.56
N LEU A 36 -0.27 6.33 18.59
CA LEU A 36 0.12 4.94 18.33
C LEU A 36 0.91 4.35 19.51
N ALA A 37 1.84 5.11 20.11
CA ALA A 37 2.59 4.67 21.29
C ALA A 37 1.68 4.41 22.49
N ARG A 38 0.70 5.28 22.74
CA ARG A 38 -0.31 5.07 23.80
C ARG A 38 -1.24 3.91 23.49
N PHE A 39 -1.66 3.77 22.24
CA PHE A 39 -2.48 2.65 21.80
C PHE A 39 -1.77 1.31 22.04
N GLU A 40 -0.48 1.21 21.71
CA GLU A 40 0.35 0.03 21.97
C GLU A 40 0.39 -0.33 23.47
N GLN A 41 0.57 0.66 24.35
CA GLN A 41 0.54 0.46 25.81
C GLN A 41 -0.81 -0.11 26.30
N HIS A 42 -1.93 0.39 25.77
CA HIS A 42 -3.26 -0.13 26.11
C HIS A 42 -3.56 -1.49 25.49
N LEU A 43 -2.93 -1.82 24.35
CA LEU A 43 -3.12 -3.06 23.63
C LEU A 43 -2.59 -4.27 24.42
N ILE A 44 -1.49 -4.12 25.15
CA ILE A 44 -0.82 -5.19 25.90
C ILE A 44 -1.78 -5.89 26.86
N SER A 45 -2.59 -5.12 27.61
CA SER A 45 -3.50 -5.63 28.64
C SER A 45 -4.86 -6.10 28.12
N GLN A 46 -5.16 -5.91 26.83
CA GLN A 46 -6.43 -6.30 26.23
C GLN A 46 -6.32 -7.64 25.49
N ARG A 47 -7.48 -8.27 25.23
CA ARG A 47 -7.59 -9.53 24.49
C ARG A 47 -8.73 -9.42 23.49
N PHE A 48 -8.41 -9.54 22.21
CA PHE A 48 -9.36 -9.62 21.11
C PHE A 48 -8.67 -10.26 19.89
N TYR A 49 -9.46 -10.70 18.91
CA TYR A 49 -9.03 -11.56 17.80
C TYR A 49 -7.75 -11.08 17.08
N CYS A 50 -7.69 -9.80 16.69
CA CYS A 50 -6.63 -9.24 15.86
C CYS A 50 -5.42 -8.71 16.64
N LYS A 51 -5.39 -8.90 17.97
CA LYS A 51 -4.42 -8.22 18.85
C LYS A 51 -2.99 -8.51 18.44
N GLU A 52 -2.65 -9.77 18.24
CA GLU A 52 -1.26 -10.21 17.99
C GLU A 52 -0.73 -9.69 16.65
N GLN A 53 -1.56 -9.69 15.61
CA GLN A 53 -1.22 -9.15 14.29
C GLN A 53 -0.98 -7.65 14.36
N ILE A 54 -1.85 -6.92 15.07
CA ILE A 54 -1.70 -5.47 15.26
C ILE A 54 -0.44 -5.16 16.06
N LEU A 55 -0.21 -5.86 17.17
CA LEU A 55 0.98 -5.66 18.01
C LEU A 55 2.26 -5.94 17.23
N THR A 56 2.28 -7.03 16.44
CA THR A 56 3.41 -7.37 15.57
C THR A 56 3.65 -6.28 14.53
N MET A 57 2.60 -5.84 13.82
CA MET A 57 2.72 -4.76 12.83
C MET A 57 3.25 -3.45 13.44
N LEU A 58 2.74 -3.05 14.61
CA LEU A 58 3.20 -1.84 15.30
C LEU A 58 4.66 -1.96 15.75
N THR A 59 5.07 -3.14 16.23
CA THR A 59 6.45 -3.44 16.60
C THR A 59 7.39 -3.35 15.40
N LEU A 60 7.03 -3.99 14.28
CA LEU A 60 7.80 -3.93 13.04
C LEU A 60 7.91 -2.49 12.52
N LEU A 61 6.80 -1.74 12.54
CA LEU A 61 6.79 -0.33 12.13
C LEU A 61 7.73 0.51 13.02
N LYS A 62 7.71 0.29 14.34
CA LYS A 62 8.59 0.97 15.29
C LYS A 62 10.06 0.71 14.99
N HIS A 63 10.44 -0.54 14.70
CA HIS A 63 11.80 -0.89 14.28
C HIS A 63 12.21 -0.26 12.95
N SER A 64 11.24 0.08 12.10
CA SER A 64 11.49 0.67 10.77
C SER A 64 11.75 2.17 10.81
N ILE A 65 11.32 2.86 11.87
CA ILE A 65 11.42 4.31 12.00
C ILE A 65 12.81 4.69 12.48
N LYS A 66 13.64 5.16 11.54
CA LYS A 66 15.04 5.57 11.81
C LYS A 66 15.21 7.06 12.15
N LYS A 67 14.14 7.85 12.02
CA LYS A 67 14.15 9.30 12.23
C LYS A 67 12.94 9.73 13.04
N THR A 68 13.13 10.68 13.96
CA THR A 68 12.03 11.27 14.72
C THR A 68 11.02 11.94 13.78
N ASN A 69 9.73 11.69 14.06
CA ASN A 69 8.63 12.27 13.30
C ASN A 69 8.70 12.05 11.77
N LEU A 70 9.21 10.87 11.37
CA LEU A 70 9.34 10.45 9.98
C LEU A 70 8.00 10.59 9.25
N LYS A 71 8.03 11.13 8.03
CA LYS A 71 6.86 11.08 7.13
C LYS A 71 6.93 9.76 6.38
N LEU A 72 5.90 8.93 6.50
CA LEU A 72 5.79 7.73 5.66
C LEU A 72 5.39 8.12 4.24
N ALA A 73 5.83 7.34 3.26
CA ALA A 73 5.27 7.43 1.92
C ALA A 73 3.77 7.08 1.97
N PRO A 74 2.88 7.89 1.36
CA PRO A 74 1.45 7.63 1.34
C PRO A 74 1.06 6.20 0.96
N ILE A 75 1.76 5.57 0.02
CA ILE A 75 1.49 4.18 -0.37
C ILE A 75 1.78 3.18 0.74
N VAL A 76 2.86 3.39 1.50
CA VAL A 76 3.22 2.53 2.64
C VAL A 76 2.25 2.76 3.80
N ALA A 77 1.87 4.01 4.06
CA ALA A 77 0.86 4.32 5.06
C ALA A 77 -0.51 3.70 4.72
N LEU A 78 -0.92 3.73 3.44
CA LEU A 78 -2.12 3.08 2.96
C LEU A 78 -2.05 1.55 3.06
N PHE A 79 -0.89 0.96 2.78
CA PHE A 79 -0.67 -0.48 2.96
C PHE A 79 -0.93 -0.88 4.42
N LEU A 80 -0.30 -0.19 5.38
CA LEU A 80 -0.50 -0.42 6.81
C LEU A 80 -1.96 -0.23 7.24
N SER A 81 -2.61 0.82 6.73
CA SER A 81 -4.04 1.06 6.96
C SER A 81 -4.90 -0.13 6.49
N LYS A 82 -4.66 -0.63 5.28
CA LYS A 82 -5.38 -1.79 4.72
C LYS A 82 -5.08 -3.10 5.47
N LEU A 83 -3.91 -3.24 6.08
CA LEU A 83 -3.60 -4.41 6.91
C LEU A 83 -4.51 -4.50 8.13
N VAL A 84 -4.86 -3.35 8.74
CA VAL A 84 -5.79 -3.31 9.87
C VAL A 84 -7.14 -3.92 9.49
N ASP A 85 -7.67 -3.54 8.32
CA ASP A 85 -8.91 -4.10 7.80
C ASP A 85 -8.76 -5.61 7.51
N LEU A 86 -7.62 -6.06 6.99
CA LEU A 86 -7.41 -7.49 6.77
C LEU A 86 -7.32 -8.29 8.07
N PHE A 87 -6.80 -7.73 9.15
CA PHE A 87 -6.72 -8.44 10.43
C PHE A 87 -8.10 -8.68 11.05
N THR A 88 -9.07 -7.79 10.81
CA THR A 88 -10.44 -7.95 11.29
C THR A 88 -11.27 -8.93 10.45
N HIS A 89 -10.75 -9.40 9.31
CA HIS A 89 -11.45 -10.26 8.34
C HIS A 89 -10.61 -11.51 8.02
N PRO A 90 -10.53 -12.48 8.94
CA PRO A 90 -9.68 -13.67 8.76
C PRO A 90 -10.10 -14.61 7.63
N GLU A 91 -11.35 -14.51 7.17
CA GLU A 91 -11.87 -15.17 5.97
C GLU A 91 -11.26 -14.64 4.67
N SER A 92 -10.54 -13.51 4.73
CA SER A 92 -9.86 -12.95 3.58
C SER A 92 -8.79 -13.90 3.04
N LYS A 93 -8.80 -14.09 1.72
CA LYS A 93 -7.82 -14.89 0.97
C LYS A 93 -6.37 -14.43 1.20
N LEU A 94 -6.17 -13.15 1.54
CA LEU A 94 -4.86 -12.57 1.82
C LEU A 94 -4.37 -12.77 3.26
N TYR A 95 -5.25 -13.18 4.18
CA TYR A 95 -4.93 -13.22 5.62
C TYR A 95 -3.69 -14.05 5.92
N ARG A 96 -3.56 -15.22 5.26
CA ARG A 96 -2.40 -16.11 5.40
C ARG A 96 -1.12 -15.48 4.85
N THR A 97 -1.19 -14.85 3.69
CA THR A 97 -0.05 -14.20 3.04
C THR A 97 0.46 -13.03 3.89
N ILE A 98 -0.43 -12.18 4.40
CA ILE A 98 -0.07 -11.07 5.29
C ILE A 98 0.49 -11.57 6.63
N THR A 99 -0.15 -12.56 7.26
CA THR A 99 0.34 -13.09 8.54
C THR A 99 1.75 -13.65 8.38
N ARG A 100 2.00 -14.39 7.29
CA ARG A 100 3.34 -14.92 6.97
C ARG A 100 4.35 -13.79 6.74
N PHE A 101 3.95 -12.73 6.04
CA PHE A 101 4.78 -11.55 5.82
C PHE A 101 5.24 -10.92 7.14
N LEU A 102 4.32 -10.70 8.08
CA LEU A 102 4.64 -10.10 9.39
C LEU A 102 5.62 -10.97 10.19
N LEU A 103 5.40 -12.29 10.20
CA LEU A 103 6.23 -13.22 10.99
C LEU A 103 7.63 -13.42 10.42
N LYS A 104 7.85 -13.16 9.13
CA LYS A 104 9.15 -13.34 8.46
C LYS A 104 10.11 -12.16 8.63
N GLN A 105 9.61 -11.00 9.05
CA GLN A 105 10.37 -9.76 9.01
C GLN A 105 10.76 -9.31 10.42
N SER A 106 11.89 -8.60 10.54
CA SER A 106 12.29 -7.89 11.76
C SER A 106 11.92 -6.41 11.73
N TYR A 107 11.65 -5.87 10.55
CA TYR A 107 11.18 -4.50 10.28
C TYR A 107 10.41 -4.46 8.95
N ILE A 108 9.59 -3.42 8.75
CA ILE A 108 8.90 -3.14 7.48
C ILE A 108 9.82 -2.28 6.61
N ASP A 109 10.10 -2.74 5.39
CA ASP A 109 10.83 -1.92 4.44
C ASP A 109 9.98 -0.72 3.98
N LEU A 110 10.37 0.47 4.42
CA LEU A 110 9.69 1.73 4.08
C LEU A 110 10.21 2.34 2.77
N VAL A 111 11.21 1.71 2.13
CA VAL A 111 11.90 2.17 0.91
C VAL A 111 11.46 1.36 -0.32
N HIS A 112 10.64 0.33 -0.14
CA HIS A 112 9.97 -0.39 -1.22
C HIS A 112 8.48 -0.56 -0.91
N ILE A 113 7.70 -0.91 -1.92
CA ILE A 113 6.28 -1.23 -1.73
C ILE A 113 6.18 -2.62 -1.11
N PRO A 114 5.66 -2.77 0.12
CA PRO A 114 5.57 -4.06 0.77
C PRO A 114 4.73 -5.03 -0.08
N LEU A 115 5.20 -6.28 -0.17
CA LEU A 115 4.51 -7.39 -0.85
C LEU A 115 4.24 -7.23 -2.35
N PHE A 116 4.74 -6.19 -3.01
CA PHE A 116 4.43 -5.95 -4.43
C PHE A 116 4.77 -7.17 -5.31
N SER A 117 6.01 -7.65 -5.25
CA SER A 117 6.44 -8.78 -6.09
C SER A 117 5.72 -10.08 -5.73
N GLU A 118 5.53 -10.35 -4.44
CA GLU A 118 4.89 -11.58 -3.94
C GLU A 118 3.43 -11.67 -4.41
N LEU A 119 2.67 -10.57 -4.30
CA LEU A 119 1.25 -10.57 -4.67
C LEU A 119 1.03 -10.44 -6.18
N PHE A 120 1.85 -9.64 -6.87
CA PHE A 120 1.68 -9.40 -8.30
C PHE A 120 2.00 -10.64 -9.16
N HIS A 121 3.09 -11.34 -8.81
CA HIS A 121 3.55 -12.55 -9.48
C HIS A 121 3.09 -13.83 -8.78
N SER A 122 2.04 -13.76 -7.97
CA SER A 122 1.53 -14.93 -7.27
C SER A 122 1.15 -16.05 -8.24
N SER A 123 1.54 -17.27 -7.87
CA SER A 123 1.18 -18.51 -8.55
C SER A 123 0.16 -19.34 -7.75
N THR A 124 -0.48 -18.75 -6.73
CA THR A 124 -1.50 -19.42 -5.93
C THR A 124 -2.82 -19.49 -6.70
N ILE A 125 -3.76 -20.32 -6.24
CA ILE A 125 -5.13 -20.37 -6.79
C ILE A 125 -5.82 -18.99 -6.67
N GLU A 126 -5.40 -18.19 -5.69
CA GLU A 126 -5.95 -16.87 -5.40
C GLU A 126 -5.22 -15.71 -6.10
N TYR A 127 -4.32 -16.01 -7.05
CA TYR A 127 -3.48 -15.00 -7.72
C TYR A 127 -4.27 -13.78 -8.25
N LYS A 128 -5.50 -13.98 -8.73
CA LYS A 128 -6.34 -12.87 -9.23
C LYS A 128 -6.71 -11.89 -8.10
N TYR A 129 -7.08 -12.42 -6.94
CA TYR A 129 -7.43 -11.62 -5.77
C TYR A 129 -6.19 -10.91 -5.22
N GLU A 130 -5.06 -11.63 -5.13
CA GLU A 130 -3.78 -11.08 -4.67
C GLU A 130 -3.28 -9.95 -5.59
N ARG A 131 -3.31 -10.17 -6.91
CA ARG A 131 -2.94 -9.17 -7.92
C ARG A 131 -3.88 -7.97 -7.91
N GLY A 132 -5.20 -8.18 -7.85
CA GLY A 132 -6.18 -7.10 -7.78
C GLY A 132 -5.98 -6.25 -6.52
N TRP A 133 -5.65 -6.86 -5.38
CA TRP A 133 -5.40 -6.12 -4.15
C TRP A 133 -4.16 -5.21 -4.24
N ILE A 134 -3.06 -5.70 -4.81
CA ILE A 134 -1.86 -4.88 -4.97
C ILE A 134 -2.04 -3.79 -6.04
N LEU A 135 -2.78 -4.07 -7.12
CA LEU A 135 -3.15 -3.04 -8.10
C LEU A 135 -4.05 -1.96 -7.49
N ASN A 136 -5.00 -2.35 -6.62
CA ASN A 136 -5.82 -1.41 -5.86
C ASN A 136 -4.97 -0.53 -4.92
N LEU A 137 -3.97 -1.12 -4.25
CA LEU A 137 -3.02 -0.38 -3.43
C LEU A 137 -2.26 0.66 -4.27
N LEU A 138 -1.76 0.28 -5.45
CA LEU A 138 -1.07 1.21 -6.37
C LEU A 138 -2.00 2.33 -6.85
N LYS A 139 -3.22 1.97 -7.26
CA LYS A 139 -4.22 2.91 -7.76
C LYS A 139 -4.52 4.00 -6.74
N TYR A 140 -4.67 3.68 -5.46
CA TYR A 140 -5.01 4.67 -4.44
C TYR A 140 -3.81 5.23 -3.67
N GLY A 141 -2.71 4.49 -3.58
CA GLY A 141 -1.56 4.78 -2.74
C GLY A 141 -0.53 5.70 -3.37
N ILE A 142 -0.36 5.69 -4.69
CA ILE A 142 0.56 6.64 -5.35
C ILE A 142 -0.07 8.03 -5.28
N LYS A 143 0.47 8.96 -4.49
CA LYS A 143 -0.10 10.30 -4.28
C LYS A 143 0.88 11.42 -4.57
N ASP A 144 2.15 11.25 -4.20
CA ASP A 144 3.18 12.28 -4.37
C ASP A 144 4.48 11.73 -4.99
N SER A 145 5.47 12.61 -5.14
CA SER A 145 6.77 12.27 -5.76
C SER A 145 7.56 11.22 -4.98
N ILE A 146 7.32 11.07 -3.66
CA ILE A 146 7.97 10.04 -2.84
C ILE A 146 7.44 8.68 -3.26
N ASP A 147 6.12 8.54 -3.40
CA ASP A 147 5.50 7.28 -3.87
C ASP A 147 5.98 6.93 -5.27
N TYR A 148 6.07 7.92 -6.15
CA TYR A 148 6.59 7.73 -7.50
C TYR A 148 8.02 7.19 -7.48
N THR A 149 8.91 7.82 -6.70
CA THR A 149 10.31 7.38 -6.55
C THR A 149 10.40 5.94 -6.03
N LEU A 150 9.56 5.56 -5.07
CA LEU A 150 9.49 4.19 -4.56
C LEU A 150 9.07 3.20 -5.66
N CYS A 151 8.03 3.53 -6.42
CA CYS A 151 7.54 2.72 -7.52
C CYS A 151 8.61 2.52 -8.61
N THR A 152 9.34 3.58 -8.96
CA THR A 152 10.41 3.53 -9.97
C THR A 152 11.59 2.68 -9.49
N LYS A 153 12.06 2.86 -8.25
CA LYS A 153 13.14 2.03 -7.67
C LYS A 153 12.77 0.56 -7.59
N ALA A 154 11.50 0.25 -7.34
CA ALA A 154 10.98 -1.11 -7.29
C ALA A 154 10.57 -1.66 -8.67
N TYR A 155 10.85 -0.94 -9.77
CA TYR A 155 10.48 -1.31 -11.15
C TYR A 155 8.99 -1.55 -11.38
N VAL A 156 8.12 -1.00 -10.52
CA VAL A 156 6.67 -1.26 -10.54
C VAL A 156 6.07 -0.87 -11.87
N PHE A 157 6.35 0.33 -12.37
CA PHE A 157 5.80 0.80 -13.65
C PHE A 157 6.23 -0.07 -14.81
N LYS A 158 7.52 -0.47 -14.85
CA LYS A 158 8.05 -1.38 -15.87
C LYS A 158 7.32 -2.73 -15.82
N THR A 159 7.17 -3.30 -14.63
CA THR A 159 6.44 -4.57 -14.42
C THR A 159 5.00 -4.48 -14.88
N LEU A 160 4.27 -3.41 -14.54
CA LEU A 160 2.89 -3.21 -14.99
C LEU A 160 2.79 -3.13 -16.51
N MET A 161 3.73 -2.42 -17.15
CA MET A 161 3.75 -2.30 -18.60
C MET A 161 4.03 -3.63 -19.29
N THR A 162 5.09 -4.31 -18.88
CA THR A 162 5.41 -5.62 -19.44
C THR A 162 4.28 -6.62 -19.23
N PHE A 163 3.58 -6.55 -18.09
CA PHE A 163 2.45 -7.43 -17.84
C PHE A 163 1.23 -7.11 -18.70
N TYR A 164 0.94 -5.84 -18.97
CA TYR A 164 -0.18 -5.45 -19.84
C TYR A 164 -0.07 -6.02 -21.26
N ASP A 165 1.15 -6.08 -21.81
CA ASP A 165 1.41 -6.66 -23.13
C ASP A 165 1.45 -8.20 -23.10
N CYS A 166 1.44 -8.82 -21.93
CA CYS A 166 1.44 -10.26 -21.76
C CYS A 166 0.09 -10.88 -22.15
N SER A 167 0.12 -12.03 -22.82
CA SER A 167 -1.08 -12.82 -23.17
C SER A 167 -1.88 -13.28 -21.94
N LEU A 168 -1.24 -13.36 -20.77
CA LEU A 168 -1.86 -13.75 -19.51
C LEU A 168 -2.62 -12.60 -18.82
N CYS A 169 -2.54 -11.38 -19.35
CA CYS A 169 -3.22 -10.21 -18.80
C CYS A 169 -4.63 -10.10 -19.37
N ASP A 170 -5.63 -10.28 -18.52
CA ASP A 170 -7.04 -10.16 -18.87
C ASP A 170 -7.44 -8.68 -18.98
N ASP A 171 -8.53 -8.43 -19.69
CA ASP A 171 -8.98 -7.06 -19.99
C ASP A 171 -9.31 -6.25 -18.73
N SER A 172 -9.76 -6.92 -17.67
CA SER A 172 -10.02 -6.28 -16.38
C SER A 172 -8.73 -5.72 -15.76
N THR A 173 -7.66 -6.52 -15.71
CA THR A 173 -6.34 -6.10 -15.21
C THR A 173 -5.73 -5.03 -16.12
N LYS A 174 -5.87 -5.16 -17.44
CA LYS A 174 -5.43 -4.13 -18.40
C LYS A 174 -6.05 -2.78 -18.10
N LEU A 175 -7.36 -2.74 -17.86
CA LEU A 175 -8.07 -1.52 -17.49
C LEU A 175 -7.60 -0.95 -16.14
N GLU A 176 -7.33 -1.80 -15.14
CA GLU A 176 -6.76 -1.34 -13.86
C GLU A 176 -5.39 -0.69 -14.03
N ILE A 177 -4.51 -1.32 -14.81
CA ILE A 177 -3.18 -0.79 -15.13
C ILE A 177 -3.29 0.56 -15.82
N LEU A 178 -4.15 0.68 -16.84
CA LEU A 178 -4.39 1.96 -17.52
C LEU A 178 -4.93 3.03 -16.58
N ASN A 179 -5.84 2.67 -15.67
CA ASN A 179 -6.38 3.60 -14.67
C ASN A 179 -5.31 4.09 -13.69
N ILE A 180 -4.35 3.23 -13.32
CA ILE A 180 -3.19 3.61 -12.51
C ILE A 180 -2.39 4.66 -13.28
N PHE A 181 -2.01 4.41 -14.53
CA PHE A 181 -1.25 5.40 -15.30
C PHE A 181 -2.04 6.70 -15.54
N TYR A 182 -3.32 6.61 -15.90
CA TYR A 182 -4.18 7.77 -16.14
C TYR A 182 -4.30 8.67 -14.91
N SER A 183 -4.57 8.09 -13.74
CA SER A 183 -4.72 8.84 -12.48
C SER A 183 -3.44 9.55 -12.05
N ARG A 184 -2.29 9.19 -12.66
CA ARG A 184 -0.95 9.68 -12.30
C ARG A 184 -0.30 10.52 -13.40
N SER A 185 -0.85 10.52 -14.61
CA SER A 185 -0.45 11.42 -15.70
C SER A 185 -0.56 12.92 -15.36
N LYS A 186 -1.34 13.27 -14.33
CA LYS A 186 -1.44 14.64 -13.79
C LYS A 186 -0.23 15.08 -12.95
N LEU A 187 0.66 14.15 -12.59
CA LEU A 187 1.92 14.46 -11.93
C LEU A 187 2.99 14.62 -13.01
N GLN A 188 3.52 15.83 -13.16
CA GLN A 188 4.42 16.22 -14.25
C GLN A 188 5.67 15.31 -14.36
N ASP A 189 6.23 14.89 -13.23
CA ASP A 189 7.39 13.98 -13.18
C ASP A 189 7.07 12.58 -13.74
N VAL A 190 5.85 12.10 -13.50
CA VAL A 190 5.38 10.80 -13.97
C VAL A 190 5.20 10.82 -15.48
N LEU A 191 4.59 11.88 -16.01
CA LEU A 191 4.43 12.05 -17.45
C LEU A 191 5.80 12.09 -18.16
N MET A 192 6.76 12.82 -17.60
CA MET A 192 8.11 12.92 -18.17
C MET A 192 8.83 11.57 -18.14
N SER A 193 8.85 10.86 -17.01
CA SER A 193 9.44 9.52 -16.97
C SER A 193 8.77 8.52 -17.93
N LEU A 194 7.44 8.57 -18.08
CA LEU A 194 6.69 7.75 -19.03
C LEU A 194 7.10 8.05 -20.47
N LEU A 195 7.32 9.33 -20.79
CA LEU A 195 7.76 9.80 -22.10
C LEU A 195 9.20 9.35 -22.41
N PHE A 196 10.12 9.51 -21.47
CA PHE A 196 11.56 9.32 -21.70
C PHE A 196 12.04 7.89 -21.46
N ASP A 197 11.52 7.20 -20.44
CA ASP A 197 12.05 5.89 -20.01
C ASP A 197 11.24 4.70 -20.56
N TYR A 198 9.97 4.90 -20.88
CA TYR A 198 9.02 3.80 -21.16
C TYR A 198 8.37 3.85 -22.55
N GLY A 199 8.58 4.92 -23.31
CA GLY A 199 8.35 4.98 -24.76
C GLY A 199 6.99 5.52 -25.22
N PHE A 200 7.01 6.23 -26.36
CA PHE A 200 5.86 6.84 -27.04
C PHE A 200 4.72 5.87 -27.39
N LEU A 201 5.03 4.59 -27.60
CA LEU A 201 4.06 3.54 -27.96
C LEU A 201 3.00 3.32 -26.86
N TRP A 202 3.39 3.41 -25.59
CA TRP A 202 2.49 3.23 -24.46
C TRP A 202 1.50 4.40 -24.31
N LEU A 203 1.92 5.60 -24.67
CA LEU A 203 1.04 6.77 -24.73
C LEU A 203 0.01 6.65 -25.85
N GLN A 204 0.37 6.05 -26.99
CA GLN A 204 -0.60 5.78 -28.06
C GLN A 204 -1.68 4.77 -27.61
N VAL A 205 -1.32 3.77 -26.81
CA VAL A 205 -2.28 2.80 -26.25
C VAL A 205 -3.23 3.48 -25.27
N ILE A 206 -2.72 4.33 -24.38
CA ILE A 206 -3.53 5.11 -23.45
C ILE A 206 -4.47 6.05 -24.21
N ALA A 207 -3.95 6.76 -25.22
CA ALA A 207 -4.73 7.71 -26.04
C ALA A 207 -5.81 7.03 -26.89
N LYS A 208 -5.50 5.90 -27.54
CA LYS A 208 -6.45 5.13 -28.37
C LYS A 208 -7.59 4.54 -27.55
N ASN A 209 -7.31 4.03 -26.35
CA ASN A 209 -8.36 3.51 -25.46
C ASN A 209 -9.24 4.62 -24.87
N TRP A 210 -8.73 5.85 -24.80
CA TRP A 210 -9.50 7.03 -24.42
C TRP A 210 -10.49 7.45 -25.52
N LEU A 211 -10.05 7.49 -26.78
CA LEU A 211 -10.90 7.82 -27.93
C LEU A 211 -12.03 6.81 -28.17
N ARG A 212 -11.94 5.59 -27.65
CA ARG A 212 -13.01 4.58 -27.72
C ARG A 212 -14.09 4.73 -26.63
N LYS A 213 -13.88 5.60 -25.64
CA LYS A 213 -14.83 5.86 -24.54
C LYS A 213 -15.60 7.18 -24.68
N ILE A 214 -15.26 8.00 -25.68
CA ILE A 214 -16.02 9.19 -26.10
C ILE A 214 -16.89 8.75 -27.28
#